data_AF-A0A1B6NUL1-F1
#
_entry.id   AF-A0A1B6NUL1-F1
#
_cell.length_a   1.000
_cell.length_b   1.000
_cell.length_c   1.000
_cell.angle_alpha   90.00
_cell.angle_beta   90.00
_cell.angle_gamma   90.00
#
_symmetry.space_group_name_H-M   'P 1'
#
loop_
_entity.id
_entity.type
_entity.pdbx_description
1 polymer ?
#
loop_
_entity_poly.entity_id
_entity_poly.type
_entity_poly.pdbx_seq_one_letter_code
_entity_poly.pdbx_strand_id
1 'polypeptide(L)' 'MVTLLHALKQRGGRKGIASLCIGGGEGVALAVEML' A
#
# COMPACT_ATOMS: atom_id res chain seq x y z
N MET A 1 -3.08 -4.66 -1.34
CA MET A 1 -3.39 -3.87 -0.13
C MET A 1 -3.26 -4.66 1.16
N VAL A 2 -3.97 -5.79 1.33
CA VAL A 2 -3.93 -6.58 2.59
C VAL A 2 -2.52 -7.05 2.96
N THR A 3 -1.72 -7.42 1.96
CA THR A 3 -0.32 -7.83 2.12
C THR A 3 0.54 -6.70 2.68
N LEU A 4 0.32 -5.46 2.22
CA LEU A 4 1.06 -4.29 2.72
C LEU A 4 0.73 -4.02 4.18
N LEU A 5 -0.55 -4.06 4.56
CA LEU A 5 -0.97 -3.85 5.95
C LEU A 5 -0.40 -4.91 6.90
N HIS A 6 -0.44 -6.19 6.50
CA HIS A 6 0.17 -7.27 7.28
C HIS A 6 1.70 -7.10 7.37
N ALA A 7 2.37 -6.75 6.27
CA ALA A 7 3.80 -6.51 6.27
C ALA A 7 4.19 -5.33 7.17
N LEU A 8 3.45 -4.23 7.14
CA LEU A 8 3.66 -3.09 8.03
C LEU A 8 3.46 -3.50 9.50
N LYS A 9 2.38 -4.21 9.82
CA LYS A 9 2.13 -4.71 11.18
C LYS A 9 3.26 -5.63 11.69
N GLN A 10 3.71 -6.59 10.87
CA GLN A 10 4.77 -7.52 11.24
C GLN A 10 6.14 -6.84 11.39
N ARG A 11 6.41 -5.80 10.60
CA ARG A 11 7.69 -5.08 10.60
C ARG A 11 7.70 -3.90 11.58
N GLY A 12 6.60 -3.63 12.30
CA GLY A 12 6.45 -2.42 13.10
C GLY A 12 6.48 -1.13 12.27
N GLY A 13 6.18 -1.23 10.97
CA GLY A 13 6.17 -0.11 10.04
C GLY A 13 4.92 0.75 10.22
N ARG A 14 5.09 2.07 10.11
CA ARG A 14 4.02 3.05 10.37
C ARG A 14 3.34 3.58 9.11
N LYS A 15 4.09 3.77 8.03
CA LYS A 15 3.61 4.34 6.77
C LYS A 15 3.96 3.42 5.61
N GLY A 16 3.07 3.33 4.61
CA GLY A 16 3.34 2.60 3.39
C GLY A 16 2.49 3.08 2.22
N ILE A 17 2.89 2.71 1.02
CA ILE A 17 2.18 3.06 -0.22
C ILE A 17 1.93 1.77 -1.00
N ALA A 18 0.71 1.61 -1.50
CA ALA A 18 0.37 0.59 -2.48
C ALA A 18 -0.01 1.27 -3.80
N SER A 19 0.43 0.72 -4.93
CA SER A 19 0.05 1.21 -6.26
C SER A 19 -0.47 0.07 -7.12
N LEU A 20 -1.29 0.43 -8.12
CA LEU A 20 -1.82 -0.47 -9.13
C LEU A 20 -1.79 0.22 -10.49
N CYS A 21 -1.21 -0.45 -11.48
CA CYS A 21 -1.32 -0.07 -12.89
C CYS A 21 -2.58 -0.69 -13.48
N ILE A 22 -3.29 0.08 -14.29
CA ILE A 22 -4.47 -0.34 -15.03
C ILE A 22 -4.14 -0.25 -16.53
N GLY A 23 -4.54 -1.28 -17.28
CA GLY A 23 -4.34 -1.31 -18.73
C GLY A 23 -4.98 -0.09 -19.40
N GLY A 24 -4.33 0.47 -20.42
CA GLY A 24 -4.75 1.72 -21.04
C GLY A 24 -3.99 2.97 -20.57
N GLY A 25 -3.02 2.81 -19.68
CA GLY A 25 -2.09 3.89 -19.28
C GLY A 25 -2.48 4.62 -18.00
N GLU A 26 -3.41 4.08 -17.21
CA GLU A 26 -3.85 4.67 -15.96
C GLU A 26 -3.22 3.97 -14.75
N GLY A 27 -3.18 4.66 -13.61
CA GLY A 27 -2.66 4.10 -12.38
C GLY A 27 -3.20 4.81 -11.15
N VAL A 28 -3.32 4.05 -10.07
CA VAL A 28 -3.76 4.57 -8.76
C VAL A 28 -2.69 4.25 -7.72
N ALA A 29 -2.49 5.19 -6.79
CA ALA A 29 -1.64 5.00 -5.61
C ALA A 29 -2.41 5.38 -4.35
N LEU A 30 -2.21 4.61 -3.29
CA LEU A 30 -2.84 4.81 -1.98
C LEU A 30 -1.75 4.86 -0.91
N ALA A 31 -1.71 5.96 -0.16
CA ALA A 31 -0.90 6.07 1.05
C ALA A 31 -1.71 5.59 2.25
N VAL A 32 -1.08 4.80 3.13
CA VAL A 32 -1.69 4.28 4.35
C VAL A 32 -0.78 4.52 5.56
N GLU A 33 -1.40 4.79 6.70
CA GLU A 33 -0.74 4.94 8.00
C GLU A 33 -1.41 4.04 9.03
N MET A 34 -0.59 3.35 9.83
CA MET A 34 -1.03 2.50 10.94
C MET A 34 -1.32 3.39 12.15
N LEU A 35 -2.55 3.28 12.68
CA LEU A 35 -2.98 3.93 13.93
C LEU A 35 -2.40 3.20 15.15
#